data_AF-A0A529P1R2-F1
#
_entry.id   AF-A0A529P1R2-F1
#
_cell.length_a   1.000
_cell.length_b   1.000
_cell.length_c   1.000
_cell.angle_alpha   90.00
_cell.angle_beta   90.00
_cell.angle_gamma   90.00
#
_symmetry.space_group_name_H-M   'P 1'
#
loop_
_entity.id
_entity.type
_entity.pdbx_description
1 polymer ?
#
loop_
_entity_poly.entity_id
_entity_poly.type
_entity_poly.pdbx_seq_one_letter_code
_entity_poly.pdbx_strand_id
1 'polypeptide(L)'
;MTIYGWIQILLYCGILVALVKPVGFYMHRVFNGDRTVLSPVLVPIERGLYRSAGTNEREEQHWAVYTTGMLLFNLAGFLVLYALQRLQGVLPYNPAGMTAVDPQLAFNTAASFVTNTNWQNYGGESTMSYLVQMAGLTVHNFVSAATGIAIAIALIRGFARASGKSIGNFWVDLTRCTLYVLLPMCIVLTLVYVWLGIPQTLGPYVDATTLEGAKQTIALGPVASQVAIKMLGTNGGGFFNANAAHPFENPDAISNLIQMLSIFALGAGLT
;
A
#
# COMPACT_ATOMS: atom_id res chain seq x y z
N MET A 1 -27.89 20.81 -3.82
CA MET A 1 -27.55 19.37 -3.82
C MET A 1 -28.79 18.57 -4.23
N THR A 2 -28.63 17.53 -5.05
CA THR A 2 -29.75 16.70 -5.55
C THR A 2 -30.07 15.55 -4.59
N ILE A 3 -31.25 14.92 -4.72
CA ILE A 3 -31.62 13.75 -3.91
C ILE A 3 -30.66 12.56 -4.13
N TYR A 4 -30.16 12.39 -5.35
CA TYR A 4 -29.16 11.37 -5.67
C TYR A 4 -27.85 11.57 -4.90
N GLY A 5 -27.40 12.82 -4.75
CA GLY A 5 -26.20 13.12 -3.95
C GLY A 5 -26.37 12.75 -2.48
N TRP A 6 -27.55 13.05 -1.91
CA TRP A 6 -27.86 12.63 -0.53
C TRP A 6 -27.89 11.11 -0.37
N ILE A 7 -28.50 10.39 -1.32
CA ILE A 7 -28.54 8.92 -1.30
C ILE A 7 -27.12 8.34 -1.37
N GLN A 8 -26.26 8.86 -2.25
CA GLN A 8 -24.87 8.41 -2.36
C GLN A 8 -24.08 8.61 -1.05
N ILE A 9 -24.20 9.77 -0.42
CA ILE A 9 -23.53 10.07 0.86
C ILE A 9 -24.04 9.12 1.96
N LEU A 10 -25.37 8.97 2.09
CA LEU A 10 -25.96 8.12 3.13
C LEU A 10 -25.60 6.65 2.92
N LEU A 11 -25.60 6.17 1.67
CA LEU A 11 -25.19 4.81 1.33
C LEU A 11 -23.71 4.59 1.67
N TYR A 12 -22.83 5.50 1.24
CA TYR A 12 -21.40 5.44 1.53
C TYR A 12 -21.13 5.43 3.04
N CYS A 13 -21.70 6.38 3.79
CA CYS A 13 -21.54 6.46 5.24
C CYS A 13 -22.11 5.22 5.94
N GLY A 14 -23.27 4.72 5.49
CA GLY A 14 -23.89 3.52 6.04
C GLY A 14 -22.99 2.28 5.88
N ILE A 15 -22.40 2.09 4.70
CA ILE A 15 -21.44 1.01 4.45
C ILE A 15 -20.18 1.19 5.30
N LEU A 16 -19.63 2.40 5.36
CA LEU A 16 -18.42 2.68 6.13
C LEU A 16 -18.62 2.39 7.63
N VAL A 17 -19.73 2.84 8.22
CA VAL A 17 -20.08 2.55 9.62
C VAL A 17 -20.24 1.04 9.86
N ALA A 18 -20.82 0.31 8.89
CA ALA A 18 -20.93 -1.14 8.99
C ALA A 18 -19.55 -1.85 8.97
N LEU A 19 -18.53 -1.25 8.35
CA LEU A 19 -17.16 -1.78 8.31
C LEU A 19 -16.34 -1.50 9.58
N VAL A 20 -16.65 -0.44 10.35
CA VAL A 20 -15.91 -0.03 11.55
C VAL A 20 -15.71 -1.20 12.51
N LYS A 21 -16.80 -1.84 12.93
CA LYS A 21 -16.76 -2.93 13.92
C LYS A 21 -16.00 -4.17 13.44
N PRO A 22 -16.28 -4.75 12.25
CA PRO A 22 -15.55 -5.94 11.80
C PRO A 22 -14.07 -5.66 11.55
N VAL A 23 -13.71 -4.53 10.93
CA VAL A 23 -12.31 -4.18 10.67
C VAL A 23 -11.57 -3.90 11.97
N GLY A 24 -12.14 -3.06 12.84
CA GLY A 24 -11.52 -2.71 14.13
C GLY A 24 -11.36 -3.91 15.06
N PHE A 25 -12.38 -4.77 15.16
CA PHE A 25 -12.28 -5.99 15.96
C PHE A 25 -11.21 -6.95 15.43
N TYR A 26 -11.12 -7.11 14.10
CA TYR A 26 -10.08 -7.92 13.49
C TYR A 26 -8.68 -7.36 13.76
N MET A 27 -8.47 -6.05 13.55
CA MET A 27 -7.20 -5.39 13.85
C MET A 27 -6.82 -5.51 15.32
N HIS A 28 -7.77 -5.33 16.23
CA HIS A 28 -7.55 -5.52 17.67
C HIS A 28 -7.03 -6.93 17.97
N ARG A 29 -7.63 -7.98 17.40
CA ARG A 29 -7.14 -9.36 17.55
C ARG A 29 -5.73 -9.54 17.00
N VAL A 30 -5.46 -9.01 15.82
CA VAL A 30 -4.13 -9.08 15.18
C VAL A 30 -3.06 -8.43 16.06
N PHE A 31 -3.29 -7.20 16.52
CA PHE A 31 -2.29 -6.45 17.29
C PHE A 31 -2.15 -6.91 18.75
N ASN A 32 -3.15 -7.61 19.29
CA ASN A 32 -3.02 -8.33 20.57
C ASN A 32 -2.32 -9.69 20.45
N GLY A 33 -2.12 -10.19 19.22
CA GLY A 33 -1.52 -11.52 18.99
C GLY A 33 -2.51 -12.67 19.20
N ASP A 34 -3.81 -12.41 19.15
CA ASP A 34 -4.84 -13.45 19.19
C ASP A 34 -4.77 -14.32 17.92
N ARG A 35 -5.14 -15.59 18.05
CA ARG A 35 -5.31 -16.45 16.86
C ARG A 35 -6.41 -15.90 15.96
N THR A 36 -6.10 -15.81 14.67
CA THR A 36 -7.00 -15.46 13.57
C THR A 36 -7.18 -16.64 12.63
N VAL A 37 -8.12 -16.53 11.69
CA VAL A 37 -8.34 -17.55 10.65
C VAL A 37 -7.11 -17.77 9.75
N LEU A 38 -6.24 -16.76 9.62
CA LEU A 38 -5.01 -16.82 8.82
C LEU A 38 -3.82 -17.37 9.61
N SER A 39 -3.90 -17.46 10.95
CA SER A 39 -2.81 -17.90 11.81
C SER A 39 -2.19 -19.26 11.44
N PRO A 40 -2.95 -20.30 11.05
CA PRO A 40 -2.35 -21.59 10.69
C PRO A 40 -1.33 -21.49 9.55
N VAL A 41 -1.54 -20.57 8.61
CA VAL A 41 -0.69 -20.38 7.43
C VAL A 41 0.38 -19.30 7.67
N LEU A 42 0.01 -18.21 8.35
CA LEU A 42 0.88 -17.04 8.48
C LEU A 42 1.83 -17.10 9.68
N VAL A 43 1.50 -17.81 10.77
CA VAL A 43 2.38 -17.88 11.96
C VAL A 43 3.77 -18.46 11.64
N PRO A 44 3.92 -19.53 10.82
CA PRO A 44 5.25 -19.99 10.42
C PRO A 44 6.07 -18.94 9.68
N ILE A 45 5.43 -18.17 8.79
CA ILE A 45 6.07 -17.09 8.03
C ILE A 45 6.45 -15.95 8.96
N GLU A 46 5.53 -15.52 9.82
CA GLU A 46 5.73 -14.50 10.85
C GLU A 46 6.93 -14.86 11.74
N ARG A 47 7.02 -16.10 12.24
CA ARG A 47 8.16 -16.57 13.04
C ARG A 47 9.47 -16.57 12.26
N GLY A 48 9.44 -16.92 10.97
CA GLY A 48 10.61 -16.84 10.09
C GLY A 48 11.12 -15.40 9.98
N LEU A 49 10.21 -14.45 9.75
CA LEU A 49 10.54 -13.02 9.67
C LEU A 49 11.08 -12.50 10.99
N TYR A 50 10.48 -12.86 12.13
CA TYR A 50 10.99 -12.47 13.45
C TYR A 50 12.41 -12.97 13.69
N ARG A 51 12.68 -14.24 13.36
CA ARG A 51 14.04 -14.81 13.47
C ARG A 51 15.03 -14.09 12.57
N SER A 52 14.64 -13.73 11.35
CA SER A 52 15.51 -12.97 10.42
C SER A 52 15.79 -11.55 10.90
N ALA A 53 14.81 -10.91 11.55
CA ALA A 53 14.96 -9.60 12.17
C ALA A 53 15.65 -9.66 13.55
N GLY A 54 15.99 -10.85 14.05
CA GLY A 54 16.61 -11.04 15.35
C GLY A 54 15.71 -10.67 16.53
N THR A 55 14.39 -10.69 16.35
CA THR A 55 13.38 -10.33 17.35
C THR A 55 12.50 -11.53 17.70
N ASN A 56 11.70 -11.40 18.76
CA ASN A 56 10.61 -12.35 19.02
C ASN A 56 9.29 -11.65 19.39
N GLU A 57 8.17 -12.39 19.35
CA GLU A 57 6.81 -11.87 19.62
C GLU A 57 6.59 -11.39 21.06
N ARG A 58 7.47 -11.76 22.00
CA ARG A 58 7.40 -11.44 23.43
C ARG A 58 8.34 -10.31 23.83
N GLU A 59 9.23 -9.89 22.94
CA GLU A 59 10.13 -8.79 23.19
C GLU A 59 9.38 -7.47 23.16
N GLU A 60 9.55 -6.69 24.22
CA GLU A 60 8.93 -5.39 24.41
C GLU A 60 10.01 -4.31 24.34
N GLN A 61 9.74 -3.23 23.61
CA GLN A 61 10.67 -2.13 23.37
C GLN A 61 10.24 -0.88 24.13
N HIS A 62 11.22 -0.20 24.71
CA HIS A 62 11.07 1.20 25.12
C HIS A 62 10.87 2.09 23.89
N TRP A 63 10.17 3.22 24.04
CA TRP A 63 9.83 4.11 22.92
C TRP A 63 11.04 4.52 22.08
N ALA A 64 12.17 4.80 22.72
CA ALA A 64 13.40 5.18 22.02
C ALA A 64 13.91 4.09 21.06
N VAL A 65 13.85 2.82 21.46
CA VAL A 65 14.26 1.68 20.61
C VAL A 65 13.26 1.50 19.46
N TYR A 66 11.96 1.61 19.77
CA TYR A 66 10.88 1.54 18.79
C TYR A 66 11.04 2.61 17.70
N THR A 67 11.21 3.87 18.09
CA THR A 67 11.39 5.01 17.17
C THR A 67 12.68 4.87 16.36
N THR A 68 13.78 4.43 16.98
CA THR A 68 15.05 4.23 16.27
C THR A 68 14.93 3.13 15.20
N GLY A 69 14.28 2.01 15.54
CA GLY A 69 14.03 0.93 14.57
C GLY A 69 13.19 1.40 13.39
N MET A 70 12.13 2.17 13.66
CA MET A 70 11.28 2.78 12.64
C MET A 70 12.06 3.74 11.72
N LEU A 71 12.89 4.63 12.27
CA LEU A 71 13.68 5.57 11.47
C LEU A 71 14.71 4.86 10.59
N LEU A 72 15.42 3.87 11.14
CA LEU A 72 16.42 3.09 10.39
C LEU A 72 15.78 2.26 9.27
N PHE A 73 14.61 1.66 9.54
CA PHE A 73 13.86 0.92 8.53
C PHE A 73 13.44 1.81 7.35
N ASN A 74 12.92 3.01 7.63
CA ASN A 74 12.53 3.96 6.59
C ASN A 74 13.74 4.51 5.81
N LEU A 75 14.87 4.75 6.49
CA LEU A 75 16.12 5.13 5.82
C LEU A 75 16.62 4.03 4.88
N ALA A 76 16.60 2.77 5.33
CA ALA A 76 17.00 1.64 4.50
C ALA A 76 16.08 1.51 3.27
N GLY A 77 14.76 1.59 3.46
CA GLY A 77 13.79 1.59 2.36
C GLY A 77 14.02 2.72 1.36
N PHE A 78 14.24 3.94 1.86
CA PHE A 78 14.59 5.10 1.03
C PHE A 78 15.79 4.83 0.11
N LEU A 79 16.88 4.31 0.68
CA LEU A 79 18.10 4.01 -0.08
C LEU A 79 17.86 2.91 -1.13
N VAL A 80 17.09 1.87 -0.79
CA VAL A 80 16.74 0.79 -1.72
C VAL A 80 15.90 1.31 -2.88
N LEU A 81 14.85 2.09 -2.61
CA LEU A 81 14.00 2.65 -3.66
C LEU A 81 14.73 3.67 -4.53
N TYR A 82 15.60 4.49 -3.93
CA TYR A 82 16.48 5.38 -4.68
C TYR A 82 17.38 4.59 -5.64
N ALA A 83 18.07 3.56 -5.15
CA ALA A 83 18.93 2.71 -5.96
C ALA A 83 18.17 1.99 -7.08
N LEU A 84 16.98 1.47 -6.79
CA LEU A 84 16.13 0.78 -7.77
C LEU A 84 15.79 1.69 -8.97
N GLN A 85 15.43 2.96 -8.69
CA GLN A 85 15.13 3.95 -9.72
C GLN A 85 16.38 4.38 -10.52
N ARG A 86 17.52 4.54 -9.84
CA ARG A 86 18.79 4.89 -10.49
C ARG A 86 19.36 3.77 -11.35
N LEU A 87 19.06 2.53 -11.02
CA LEU A 87 19.51 1.34 -11.75
C LEU A 87 18.45 0.78 -12.72
N GLN A 88 17.26 1.37 -12.75
CA GLN A 88 16.11 0.91 -13.53
C GLN A 88 16.45 0.46 -14.97
N GLY A 89 17.31 1.21 -15.67
CA GLY A 89 17.64 0.95 -17.07
C GLY A 89 18.28 -0.42 -17.35
N VAL A 90 18.88 -1.06 -16.35
CA VAL A 90 19.52 -2.38 -16.50
C VAL A 90 18.75 -3.51 -15.78
N LEU A 91 17.64 -3.18 -15.12
CA LEU A 91 16.86 -4.12 -14.35
C LEU A 91 15.82 -4.84 -15.23
N PRO A 92 15.38 -6.07 -14.85
CA PRO A 92 14.37 -6.82 -15.58
C PRO A 92 12.99 -6.15 -15.47
N TYR A 93 12.01 -6.69 -16.21
CA TYR A 93 10.63 -6.18 -16.26
C TYR A 93 10.56 -4.70 -16.70
N ASN A 94 11.30 -4.39 -17.76
CA ASN A 94 11.34 -3.08 -18.39
C ASN A 94 11.03 -3.19 -19.90
N PRO A 95 9.81 -3.60 -20.28
CA PRO A 95 9.48 -3.85 -21.69
C PRO A 95 9.50 -2.57 -22.55
N ALA A 96 9.29 -1.41 -21.93
CA ALA A 96 9.34 -0.11 -22.60
C ALA A 96 10.75 0.51 -22.68
N GLY A 97 11.77 -0.16 -22.12
CA GLY A 97 13.16 0.31 -22.19
C GLY A 97 13.41 1.61 -21.42
N MET A 98 12.70 1.83 -20.31
CA MET A 98 12.84 3.02 -19.46
C MET A 98 14.29 3.17 -18.98
N THR A 99 14.84 4.38 -19.08
CA THR A 99 16.20 4.67 -18.61
C THR A 99 16.25 4.90 -17.10
N ALA A 100 17.45 5.13 -16.56
CA ALA A 100 17.63 5.54 -15.17
C ALA A 100 16.90 6.85 -14.89
N VAL A 101 16.12 6.89 -13.80
CA VAL A 101 15.33 8.06 -13.38
C VAL A 101 16.24 9.13 -12.81
N ASP A 102 16.23 10.37 -13.31
CA ASP A 102 17.08 11.49 -12.86
C ASP A 102 17.32 11.53 -11.33
N PRO A 103 18.54 11.84 -10.84
CA PRO A 103 18.85 11.80 -9.40
C PRO A 103 17.92 12.63 -8.51
N GLN A 104 17.48 13.80 -8.94
CA GLN A 104 16.62 14.67 -8.14
C GLN A 104 15.19 14.12 -8.10
N LEU A 105 14.72 13.60 -9.24
CA LEU A 105 13.43 12.92 -9.33
C LEU A 105 13.41 11.65 -8.48
N ALA A 106 14.44 10.80 -8.60
CA ALA A 106 14.56 9.57 -7.83
C ALA A 106 14.60 9.84 -6.31
N PHE A 107 15.29 10.90 -5.89
CA PHE A 107 15.30 11.35 -4.49
C PHE A 107 13.90 11.76 -4.04
N ASN A 108 13.23 12.62 -4.80
CA ASN A 108 11.89 13.11 -4.49
C ASN A 108 10.87 11.96 -4.41
N THR A 109 10.86 11.07 -5.41
CA THR A 109 9.97 9.91 -5.43
C THR A 109 10.27 8.96 -4.27
N ALA A 110 11.55 8.68 -3.97
CA ALA A 110 11.91 7.82 -2.84
C ALA A 110 11.45 8.42 -1.50
N ALA A 111 11.71 9.71 -1.28
CA ALA A 111 11.26 10.40 -0.08
C ALA A 111 9.73 10.34 0.02
N SER A 112 9.04 10.64 -1.06
CA SER A 112 7.59 10.73 -1.07
C SER A 112 6.88 9.42 -0.80
N PHE A 113 7.39 8.29 -1.29
CA PHE A 113 6.78 6.97 -1.06
C PHE A 113 7.13 6.43 0.33
N VAL A 114 8.33 6.73 0.85
CA VAL A 114 8.69 6.43 2.24
C VAL A 114 7.81 7.21 3.23
N THR A 115 7.47 8.46 2.92
CA THR A 115 6.63 9.31 3.78
C THR A 115 5.13 9.12 3.57
N ASN A 116 4.70 8.04 2.90
CA ASN A 116 3.29 7.73 2.62
C ASN A 116 2.53 8.87 1.90
N THR A 117 3.26 9.73 1.19
CA THR A 117 2.70 10.94 0.55
C THR A 117 2.42 10.71 -0.92
N ASN A 118 3.31 9.95 -1.56
CA ASN A 118 3.25 9.57 -2.97
C ASN A 118 2.95 10.72 -3.95
N TRP A 119 3.53 11.88 -3.68
CA TRP A 119 3.71 12.94 -4.65
C TRP A 119 4.40 12.43 -5.92
N GLN A 120 3.89 12.86 -7.06
CA GLN A 120 4.38 12.48 -8.38
C GLN A 120 4.54 13.75 -9.23
N ASN A 121 5.77 14.07 -9.60
CA ASN A 121 6.12 15.07 -10.61
C ASN A 121 6.61 14.39 -11.89
N TYR A 122 6.05 13.23 -12.21
CA TYR A 122 6.40 12.38 -13.36
C TYR A 122 5.16 11.63 -13.87
N GLY A 123 5.17 11.26 -15.15
CA GLY A 123 4.20 10.31 -15.70
C GLY A 123 4.67 8.88 -15.45
N GLY A 124 3.87 8.07 -14.76
CA GLY A 124 4.29 6.72 -14.38
C GLY A 124 4.55 5.81 -15.58
N GLU A 125 3.72 5.93 -16.62
CA GLU A 125 3.83 5.21 -17.89
C GLU A 125 4.96 5.67 -18.82
N SER A 126 5.58 6.81 -18.54
CA SER A 126 6.69 7.34 -19.33
C SER A 126 8.03 7.38 -18.58
N THR A 127 8.00 7.11 -17.28
CA THR A 127 9.17 7.26 -16.39
C THR A 127 9.56 5.98 -15.67
N MET A 128 8.56 5.19 -15.23
CA MET A 128 8.80 4.06 -14.33
C MET A 128 8.61 2.72 -15.07
N SER A 129 9.61 1.84 -14.94
CA SER A 129 9.54 0.44 -15.35
C SER A 129 8.59 -0.35 -14.45
N TYR A 130 8.18 -1.53 -14.90
CA TYR A 130 7.30 -2.38 -14.09
C TYR A 130 7.98 -2.84 -12.81
N LEU A 131 9.29 -3.15 -12.85
CA LEU A 131 9.99 -3.56 -11.64
C LEU A 131 10.01 -2.44 -10.59
N VAL A 132 10.23 -1.19 -10.98
CA VAL A 132 10.20 -0.07 -10.03
C VAL A 132 8.79 0.11 -9.46
N GLN A 133 7.75 0.04 -10.27
CA GLN A 133 6.36 0.10 -9.81
C GLN A 133 6.01 -1.04 -8.83
N MET A 134 6.44 -2.28 -9.13
CA MET A 134 6.13 -3.47 -8.32
C MET A 134 6.99 -3.63 -7.08
N ALA A 135 8.31 -3.67 -7.25
CA ALA A 135 9.26 -4.01 -6.19
C ALA A 135 9.76 -2.78 -5.42
N GLY A 136 9.54 -1.59 -5.96
CA GLY A 136 9.83 -0.32 -5.29
C GLY A 136 8.57 0.33 -4.73
N LEU A 137 7.80 0.97 -5.61
CA LEU A 137 6.68 1.82 -5.25
C LEU A 137 5.58 1.06 -4.49
N THR A 138 5.18 -0.12 -4.99
CA THR A 138 4.15 -0.94 -4.32
C THR A 138 4.65 -1.47 -2.98
N VAL A 139 5.90 -1.92 -2.87
CA VAL A 139 6.48 -2.33 -1.57
C VAL A 139 6.44 -1.17 -0.57
N HIS A 140 6.83 0.03 -1.01
CA HIS A 140 6.74 1.22 -0.17
C HIS A 140 5.32 1.51 0.27
N ASN A 141 4.33 1.40 -0.60
CA ASN A 141 2.92 1.61 -0.25
C ASN A 141 2.44 0.69 0.90
N PHE A 142 2.99 -0.53 1.00
CA PHE A 142 2.71 -1.42 2.12
C PHE A 142 3.41 -0.96 3.39
N VAL A 143 4.71 -0.73 3.31
CA VAL A 143 5.53 -0.53 4.51
C VAL A 143 5.38 0.87 5.12
N SER A 144 5.08 1.90 4.32
CA SER A 144 4.77 3.24 4.80
C SER A 144 3.43 3.25 5.55
N ALA A 145 2.39 2.62 4.99
CA ALA A 145 1.09 2.46 5.62
C ALA A 145 1.19 1.63 6.91
N ALA A 146 1.91 0.50 6.86
CA ALA A 146 2.14 -0.35 8.04
C ALA A 146 2.91 0.39 9.14
N THR A 147 3.89 1.23 8.77
CA THR A 147 4.61 2.09 9.74
C THR A 147 3.66 3.07 10.43
N GLY A 148 2.80 3.75 9.68
CA GLY A 148 1.82 4.68 10.24
C GLY A 148 0.85 4.00 11.22
N ILE A 149 0.32 2.83 10.83
CA ILE A 149 -0.56 2.03 11.69
C ILE A 149 0.18 1.52 12.93
N ALA A 150 1.42 1.04 12.79
CA ALA A 150 2.23 0.58 13.92
C ALA A 150 2.44 1.70 14.96
N ILE A 151 2.73 2.92 14.52
CA ILE A 151 2.85 4.09 15.40
C ILE A 151 1.52 4.41 16.09
N ALA A 152 0.39 4.36 15.37
CA ALA A 152 -0.93 4.57 15.96
C ALA A 152 -1.23 3.52 17.05
N ILE A 153 -0.91 2.26 16.80
CA ILE A 153 -1.05 1.17 17.79
C ILE A 153 -0.14 1.39 18.99
N ALA A 154 1.11 1.80 18.79
CA ALA A 154 2.04 2.10 19.87
C ALA A 154 1.52 3.26 20.75
N LEU A 155 0.91 4.28 20.14
CA LEU A 155 0.25 5.38 20.86
C LEU A 155 -0.97 4.89 21.67
N ILE A 156 -1.84 4.08 21.06
CA ILE A 156 -2.99 3.45 21.74
C ILE A 156 -2.52 2.65 22.96
N ARG A 157 -1.47 1.83 22.81
CA ARG A 157 -0.87 1.07 23.93
C ARG A 157 -0.32 1.98 25.02
N GLY A 158 0.26 3.12 24.65
CA GLY A 158 0.75 4.15 25.59
C GLY A 158 -0.37 4.73 26.47
N PHE A 159 -1.57 4.91 25.92
CA PHE A 159 -2.73 5.35 26.71
C PHE A 159 -3.40 4.21 27.50
N ALA A 160 -3.46 3.01 26.93
CA ALA A 160 -4.18 1.88 27.53
C ALA A 160 -3.42 1.20 28.68
N ARG A 161 -2.08 1.21 28.66
CA ARG A 161 -1.25 0.54 29.68
C ARG A 161 -0.94 1.48 30.85
N ALA A 162 -1.38 1.12 32.05
CA ALA A 162 -1.01 1.86 33.27
C ALA A 162 0.43 1.53 33.70
N SER A 163 1.26 2.55 33.90
CA SER A 163 2.66 2.43 34.37
C SER A 163 3.57 1.53 33.53
N GLY A 164 3.25 1.34 32.24
CA GLY A 164 4.06 0.54 31.31
C GLY A 164 5.37 1.24 30.94
N LYS A 165 6.48 0.49 30.87
CA LYS A 165 7.79 0.98 30.39
C LYS A 165 8.05 0.71 28.90
N SER A 166 7.10 0.07 28.21
CA SER A 166 7.23 -0.39 26.83
C SER A 166 5.93 -0.22 26.04
N ILE A 167 6.07 -0.04 24.73
CA ILE A 167 4.96 0.23 23.79
C ILE A 167 4.76 -0.90 22.76
N GLY A 168 5.24 -2.10 23.04
CA GLY A 168 5.28 -3.22 22.10
C GLY A 168 6.59 -3.27 21.32
N ASN A 169 6.56 -3.75 20.07
CA ASN A 169 7.75 -3.94 19.26
C ASN A 169 7.48 -3.56 17.80
N PHE A 170 8.29 -2.65 17.27
CA PHE A 170 8.09 -2.10 15.93
C PHE A 170 8.08 -3.18 14.84
N TRP A 171 9.01 -4.14 14.92
CA TRP A 171 9.13 -5.21 13.93
C TRP A 171 7.93 -6.16 13.95
N VAL A 172 7.39 -6.43 15.15
CA VAL A 172 6.19 -7.24 15.34
C VAL A 172 4.97 -6.52 14.76
N ASP A 173 4.80 -5.24 15.09
CA ASP A 173 3.65 -4.46 14.61
C ASP A 173 3.68 -4.28 13.09
N LEU A 174 4.84 -3.95 12.52
CA LEU A 174 5.04 -3.81 11.08
C LEU A 174 4.73 -5.12 10.34
N THR A 175 5.27 -6.25 10.84
CA THR A 175 5.06 -7.58 10.26
C THR A 175 3.60 -7.98 10.32
N ARG A 176 2.95 -7.81 11.48
CA ARG A 176 1.54 -8.18 11.66
C ARG A 176 0.61 -7.33 10.81
N CYS A 177 0.84 -6.03 10.77
CA CYS A 177 0.06 -5.13 9.91
C CYS A 177 0.18 -5.55 8.44
N THR A 178 1.40 -5.79 7.97
CA THR A 178 1.65 -6.17 6.57
C THR A 178 1.02 -7.52 6.24
N LEU A 179 1.29 -8.57 7.04
CA LEU A 179 0.89 -9.93 6.73
C LEU A 179 -0.59 -10.24 6.99
N TYR A 180 -1.16 -9.70 8.07
CA TYR A 180 -2.52 -10.05 8.50
C TYR A 180 -3.55 -9.01 8.11
N VAL A 181 -3.17 -7.74 7.90
CA VAL A 181 -4.13 -6.68 7.55
C VAL A 181 -4.01 -6.31 6.07
N LEU A 182 -2.88 -5.72 5.67
CA LEU A 182 -2.74 -5.11 4.35
C LEU A 182 -2.72 -6.15 3.23
N LEU A 183 -1.86 -7.16 3.32
CA LEU A 183 -1.68 -8.16 2.27
C LEU A 183 -2.97 -8.93 1.93
N PRO A 184 -3.69 -9.55 2.89
CA PRO A 184 -4.90 -10.31 2.57
C PRO A 184 -6.03 -9.43 2.02
N MET A 185 -6.21 -8.22 2.57
CA MET A 185 -7.19 -7.28 2.03
C MET A 185 -6.81 -6.83 0.61
N CYS A 186 -5.53 -6.54 0.36
CA CYS A 186 -5.06 -6.16 -0.97
C CYS A 186 -5.18 -7.30 -1.99
N ILE A 187 -4.98 -8.56 -1.61
CA ILE A 187 -5.20 -9.70 -2.50
C ILE A 187 -6.66 -9.74 -2.95
N VAL A 188 -7.61 -9.62 -2.02
CA VAL A 188 -9.04 -9.61 -2.35
C VAL A 188 -9.39 -8.40 -3.23
N LEU A 189 -8.94 -7.20 -2.84
CA LEU A 189 -9.18 -5.97 -3.62
C LEU A 189 -8.58 -6.04 -5.02
N THR A 190 -7.37 -6.58 -5.17
CA THR A 190 -6.72 -6.77 -6.47
C THR A 190 -7.56 -7.65 -7.38
N LEU A 191 -8.07 -8.77 -6.88
CA LEU A 191 -8.92 -9.68 -7.66
C LEU A 191 -10.22 -9.01 -8.09
N VAL A 192 -10.85 -8.24 -7.18
CA VAL A 192 -12.06 -7.47 -7.49
C VAL A 192 -11.77 -6.40 -8.55
N TYR A 193 -10.66 -5.68 -8.44
CA TYR A 193 -10.26 -4.67 -9.41
C TYR A 193 -9.94 -5.26 -10.78
N VAL A 194 -9.28 -6.42 -10.85
CA VAL A 194 -9.08 -7.14 -12.11
C VAL A 194 -10.41 -7.53 -12.73
N TRP A 195 -11.36 -8.03 -11.92
CA TRP A 195 -12.70 -8.37 -12.39
C TRP A 195 -13.48 -7.14 -12.92
N LEU A 196 -13.27 -5.97 -12.33
CA LEU A 196 -13.85 -4.69 -12.78
C LEU A 196 -13.11 -4.07 -13.98
N GLY A 197 -12.03 -4.67 -14.48
CA GLY A 197 -11.34 -4.25 -15.70
C GLY A 197 -10.04 -3.45 -15.49
N ILE A 198 -9.51 -3.40 -14.27
CA ILE A 198 -8.18 -2.82 -14.02
C ILE A 198 -7.11 -3.86 -14.46
N PRO A 199 -6.14 -3.48 -15.32
CA PRO A 199 -5.15 -4.41 -15.84
C PRO A 199 -4.20 -4.90 -14.74
N GLN A 200 -3.81 -6.17 -14.84
CA GLN A 200 -2.77 -6.78 -14.02
C GLN A 200 -1.95 -7.73 -14.90
N THR A 201 -0.95 -7.19 -15.59
CA THR A 201 -0.12 -7.93 -16.56
C THR A 201 1.34 -7.50 -16.52
N LEU A 202 2.23 -8.38 -16.99
CA LEU A 202 3.64 -8.07 -17.23
C LEU A 202 3.98 -8.00 -18.73
N GLY A 203 2.95 -8.03 -19.59
CA GLY A 203 3.10 -7.88 -21.03
C GLY A 203 3.58 -6.47 -21.44
N PRO A 204 4.13 -6.34 -22.66
CA PRO A 204 4.55 -5.04 -23.20
C PRO A 204 3.35 -4.12 -23.43
N TYR A 205 3.65 -2.86 -23.77
CA TYR A 205 2.62 -1.92 -24.23
C TYR A 205 1.99 -2.41 -25.52
N VAL A 206 0.72 -2.07 -25.72
CA VAL A 206 -0.06 -2.53 -26.87
C VAL A 206 -0.18 -1.40 -27.87
N ASP A 207 0.25 -1.63 -29.10
CA ASP A 207 0.01 -0.70 -30.21
C ASP A 207 -1.35 -0.99 -30.84
N ALA A 208 -2.23 0.01 -30.80
CA ALA A 208 -3.55 -0.01 -31.41
C ALA A 208 -3.58 0.92 -32.64
N THR A 209 -4.39 0.53 -33.64
CA THR A 209 -4.79 1.43 -34.73
C THR A 209 -6.24 1.82 -34.47
N THR A 210 -6.49 3.12 -34.33
CA THR A 210 -7.83 3.64 -34.00
C THR A 210 -8.78 3.47 -35.17
N LEU A 211 -10.08 3.67 -34.93
CA LEU A 211 -11.11 3.62 -35.98
C LEU A 211 -10.88 4.65 -37.10
N GLU A 212 -10.19 5.76 -36.79
CA GLU A 212 -9.80 6.81 -37.75
C GLU A 212 -8.45 6.50 -38.44
N GLY A 213 -7.81 5.37 -38.11
CA GLY A 213 -6.53 4.95 -38.68
C GLY A 213 -5.29 5.50 -37.96
N ALA A 214 -5.44 6.27 -36.88
CA ALA A 214 -4.31 6.78 -36.11
C ALA A 214 -3.63 5.67 -35.29
N LYS A 215 -2.32 5.78 -35.05
CA LYS A 215 -1.58 4.87 -34.15
C LYS A 215 -1.63 5.39 -32.71
N GLN A 216 -1.87 4.49 -31.77
CA GLN A 216 -1.84 4.78 -30.34
C GLN A 216 -1.12 3.66 -29.60
N THR A 217 -0.17 4.02 -28.75
CA THR A 217 0.46 3.08 -27.81
C THR A 217 -0.29 3.13 -26.47
N ILE A 218 -0.74 1.97 -26.00
CA ILE A 218 -1.52 1.82 -24.78
C ILE A 218 -0.61 1.24 -23.70
N ALA A 219 -0.34 2.05 -22.69
CA ALA A 219 0.44 1.64 -21.54
C ALA A 219 -0.36 0.65 -20.66
N LEU A 220 0.29 -0.44 -20.27
CA LEU A 220 -0.25 -1.49 -19.42
C LEU A 220 0.72 -1.80 -18.28
N GLY A 221 0.35 -2.73 -17.40
CA GLY A 221 1.22 -3.18 -16.33
C GLY A 221 0.48 -3.87 -15.19
N PRO A 222 1.17 -4.09 -14.06
CA PRO A 222 0.63 -4.70 -12.84
C PRO A 222 -0.16 -3.68 -11.99
N VAL A 223 -1.17 -3.06 -12.60
CA VAL A 223 -1.85 -1.87 -12.07
C VAL A 223 -2.76 -2.19 -10.89
N ALA A 224 -3.58 -3.24 -10.98
CA ALA A 224 -4.57 -3.58 -9.95
C ALA A 224 -3.95 -3.78 -8.55
N SER A 225 -2.81 -4.45 -8.49
CA SER A 225 -2.10 -4.70 -7.23
C SER A 225 -1.61 -3.41 -6.55
N GLN A 226 -1.15 -2.44 -7.34
CA GLN A 226 -0.72 -1.14 -6.84
C GLN A 226 -1.93 -0.28 -6.44
N VAL A 227 -3.02 -0.32 -7.21
CA VAL A 227 -4.27 0.38 -6.88
C VAL A 227 -4.85 -0.12 -5.55
N ALA A 228 -4.81 -1.43 -5.30
CA ALA A 228 -5.28 -2.00 -4.04
C ALA A 228 -4.60 -1.39 -2.82
N ILE A 229 -3.27 -1.44 -2.78
CA ILE A 229 -2.54 -0.91 -1.62
C ILE A 229 -2.52 0.62 -1.59
N LYS A 230 -2.51 1.32 -2.74
CA LYS A 230 -2.46 2.79 -2.71
C LYS A 230 -3.73 3.38 -2.10
N MET A 231 -4.88 2.72 -2.31
CA MET A 231 -6.16 3.15 -1.74
C MET A 231 -6.29 2.69 -0.29
N LEU A 232 -6.04 1.41 -0.01
CA LEU A 232 -6.19 0.86 1.35
C LEU A 232 -5.21 1.49 2.36
N GLY A 233 -3.96 1.70 1.95
CA GLY A 233 -2.92 2.30 2.79
C GLY A 233 -2.86 3.83 2.72
N THR A 234 -3.87 4.47 2.12
CA THR A 234 -3.99 5.93 1.97
C THR A 234 -2.73 6.60 1.41
N ASN A 235 -2.04 5.90 0.51
CA ASN A 235 -0.80 6.37 -0.10
C ASN A 235 -1.08 7.34 -1.25
N GLY A 236 -1.97 6.95 -2.17
CA GLY A 236 -2.40 7.79 -3.28
C GLY A 236 -1.52 7.79 -4.54
N GLY A 237 -0.36 7.13 -4.59
CA GLY A 237 0.51 7.10 -5.78
C GLY A 237 -0.03 6.25 -6.92
N GLY A 238 -0.31 6.88 -8.06
CA GLY A 238 -0.89 6.25 -9.26
C GLY A 238 0.14 5.50 -10.11
N PHE A 239 -0.33 4.49 -10.83
CA PHE A 239 0.49 3.79 -11.82
C PHE A 239 0.70 4.68 -13.06
N PHE A 240 -0.33 5.41 -13.46
CA PHE A 240 -0.32 6.38 -14.54
C PHE A 240 -0.36 7.82 -14.01
N ASN A 241 0.03 8.77 -14.85
CA ASN A 241 0.02 10.20 -14.52
C ASN A 241 -1.37 10.70 -14.03
N ALA A 242 -2.44 10.25 -14.69
CA ALA A 242 -3.81 10.65 -14.36
C ALA A 242 -4.38 9.96 -13.10
N ASN A 243 -3.64 9.03 -12.50
CA ASN A 243 -4.01 8.35 -11.25
C ASN A 243 -5.44 7.77 -11.31
N ALA A 244 -6.27 7.97 -10.28
CA ALA A 244 -7.62 7.45 -10.18
C ALA A 244 -8.64 8.08 -11.17
N ALA A 245 -8.22 9.02 -12.02
CA ALA A 245 -9.00 9.46 -13.17
C ALA A 245 -8.70 8.63 -14.44
N HIS A 246 -7.66 7.80 -14.42
CA HIS A 246 -7.30 6.93 -15.53
C HIS A 246 -8.26 5.73 -15.62
N PRO A 247 -8.79 5.38 -16.80
CA PRO A 247 -9.72 4.24 -16.94
C PRO A 247 -9.13 2.90 -16.50
N PHE A 248 -7.81 2.71 -16.62
CA PHE A 248 -7.11 1.54 -16.10
C PHE A 248 -6.75 1.61 -14.61
N GLU A 249 -7.14 2.63 -13.88
CA GLU A 249 -7.03 2.63 -12.41
C GLU A 249 -8.38 2.73 -11.72
N ASN A 250 -9.41 3.21 -12.42
CA ASN A 250 -10.76 3.41 -11.89
C ASN A 250 -11.78 3.34 -13.05
N PRO A 251 -12.10 2.14 -13.56
CA PRO A 251 -12.85 1.96 -14.79
C PRO A 251 -14.33 2.35 -14.68
N ASP A 252 -14.92 2.26 -13.48
CA ASP A 252 -16.35 2.47 -13.28
C ASP A 252 -16.71 2.99 -11.88
N ALA A 253 -17.98 3.36 -11.71
CA ALA A 253 -18.50 3.89 -10.45
C ALA A 253 -18.45 2.89 -9.27
N ILE A 254 -18.47 1.58 -9.55
CA ILE A 254 -18.39 0.54 -8.52
C ILE A 254 -16.96 0.45 -8.00
N SER A 255 -15.98 0.40 -8.90
CA SER A 255 -14.56 0.45 -8.55
C SER A 255 -14.25 1.72 -7.75
N ASN A 256 -14.80 2.87 -8.16
CA ASN A 256 -14.65 4.13 -7.42
C ASN A 256 -15.23 4.06 -6.00
N LEU A 257 -16.43 3.48 -5.82
CA LEU A 257 -17.03 3.30 -4.50
C LEU A 257 -16.14 2.42 -3.60
N ILE A 258 -15.62 1.31 -4.13
CA ILE A 258 -14.73 0.39 -3.39
C ILE A 258 -13.41 1.10 -3.03
N GLN A 259 -12.85 1.90 -3.94
CA GLN A 259 -11.64 2.69 -3.67
C GLN A 259 -11.88 3.72 -2.56
N MET A 260 -12.99 4.47 -2.60
CA MET A 260 -13.36 5.41 -1.53
C MET A 260 -13.54 4.70 -0.18
N LEU A 261 -14.22 3.54 -0.16
CA LEU A 261 -14.34 2.74 1.06
C LEU A 261 -12.98 2.27 1.58
N SER A 262 -12.09 1.85 0.67
CA SER A 262 -10.74 1.39 1.03
C SER A 262 -9.91 2.49 1.70
N ILE A 263 -10.03 3.74 1.23
CA ILE A 263 -9.35 4.91 1.83
C ILE A 263 -9.73 5.09 3.30
N PHE A 264 -11.00 4.90 3.65
CA PHE A 264 -11.49 5.17 5.01
C PHE A 264 -11.55 3.94 5.91
N ALA A 265 -11.53 2.72 5.35
CA ALA A 265 -11.78 1.48 6.09
C ALA A 265 -10.84 1.28 7.29
N LEU A 266 -9.52 1.45 7.11
CA LEU A 266 -8.55 1.24 8.20
C LEU A 266 -8.57 2.38 9.21
N GLY A 267 -8.66 3.63 8.76
CA GLY A 267 -8.76 4.79 9.65
C GLY A 267 -10.02 4.74 10.51
N ALA A 268 -11.16 4.36 9.93
CA ALA A 268 -12.42 4.18 10.66
C ALA A 268 -12.38 2.93 11.56
N GLY A 269 -11.64 1.88 11.21
CA GLY A 269 -11.46 0.71 12.07
C GLY A 269 -10.55 0.95 13.28
N LEU A 270 -9.77 2.04 13.29
CA LEU A 270 -8.87 2.41 14.40
C LEU A 270 -9.56 3.30 15.48
N THR A 271 -10.86 3.59 15.33
CA THR A 271 -11.66 4.34 16.33
C THR A 271 -12.36 3.40 17.30
#